data_AF-A0A367XQK7-F1
#
_entry.id   AF-A0A367XQK7-F1
#
_cell.length_a   1.000
_cell.length_b   1.000
_cell.length_c   1.000
_cell.angle_alpha   90.00
_cell.angle_beta   90.00
_cell.angle_gamma   90.00
#
_symmetry.space_group_name_H-M   'P 1'
#
loop_
_entity.id
_entity.type
_entity.pdbx_description
1 polymer ?
#
loop_
_entity_poly.entity_id
_entity_poly.type
_entity_poly.pdbx_seq_one_letter_code
_entity_poly.pdbx_strand_id
1 'polypeptide(L)'
;MKFDMKECYDRLDQRALNQALAGLFKGEDDSTAYYVREYATLDELFKLKKQRNAIETEVHNFSILSEEERPLDHREPKRIESRLRRPEAFEKVQEKVSSGELQKYGAYVNNDKTVLINGKESTQSKLSFVGLDINTTSLEVKKDSSQFGRPAFKFRSFKALFTHLKQYYCTNLSDFLLDSSSNLLETVIVNVRTVLMLMFEAIKASFVSMCKLDTFHCYRFIKFLNNIFEITLDRFIKVNGSSEGMEELLACIKVTATRALAFMKDKQEIIEWIYTLEL
;
A
#
# COMPACT_ATOMS: atom_id res chain seq x y z
N MET A 1 1.31 -22.90 -4.33
CA MET A 1 0.29 -22.91 -3.28
C MET A 1 -0.32 -21.50 -3.22
N LYS A 2 -1.58 -21.31 -3.62
CA LYS A 2 -2.27 -20.02 -3.48
C LYS A 2 -2.85 -19.96 -2.06
N PHE A 3 -2.49 -18.94 -1.29
CA PHE A 3 -3.08 -18.70 0.02
C PHE A 3 -4.43 -18.03 -0.18
N ASP A 4 -5.51 -18.76 0.03
CA ASP A 4 -6.87 -18.24 -0.09
C ASP A 4 -7.32 -17.66 1.24
N MET A 5 -7.20 -16.32 1.38
CA MET A 5 -7.64 -15.63 2.60
C MET A 5 -9.13 -15.82 2.87
N LYS A 6 -9.96 -16.02 1.83
CA LYS A 6 -11.40 -16.21 2.00
C LYS A 6 -11.67 -17.57 2.65
N GLU A 7 -11.00 -18.62 2.17
CA GLU A 7 -11.13 -19.95 2.74
C GLU A 7 -10.60 -20.03 4.17
N CYS A 8 -9.53 -19.29 4.51
CA CYS A 8 -9.06 -19.17 5.89
C CYS A 8 -10.06 -18.45 6.79
N TYR A 9 -10.73 -17.41 6.28
CA TYR A 9 -11.73 -16.65 7.03
C TYR A 9 -13.01 -17.45 7.29
N ASP A 10 -13.47 -18.21 6.29
CA ASP A 10 -14.68 -19.04 6.38
C ASP A 10 -14.51 -20.23 7.34
N ARG A 11 -13.26 -20.64 7.62
CA ARG A 11 -12.93 -21.73 8.56
C ARG A 11 -12.73 -21.27 10.00
N LEU A 12 -12.68 -19.96 10.27
CA LEU A 12 -12.60 -19.43 11.63
C LEU A 12 -13.98 -19.50 12.28
N ASP A 13 -14.03 -20.04 13.51
CA ASP A 13 -15.24 -19.97 14.33
C ASP A 13 -15.46 -18.51 14.75
N GLN A 14 -16.26 -17.78 13.94
CA GLN A 14 -16.53 -16.37 14.15
C GLN A 14 -17.18 -16.09 15.50
N ARG A 15 -17.99 -17.02 16.02
CA ARG A 15 -18.63 -16.86 17.32
C ARG A 15 -17.59 -16.88 18.42
N ALA A 16 -16.66 -17.82 18.34
CA ALA A 16 -15.60 -17.94 19.32
C ALA A 16 -14.58 -16.80 19.24
N LEU A 17 -14.27 -16.32 18.02
CA LEU A 17 -13.47 -15.13 17.79
C LEU A 17 -14.12 -13.88 18.40
N ASN A 18 -15.42 -13.67 18.16
CA ASN A 18 -16.16 -12.54 18.71
C ASN A 18 -16.22 -12.58 20.24
N GLN A 19 -16.36 -13.76 20.84
CA GLN A 19 -16.29 -13.92 22.29
C GLN A 19 -14.90 -13.63 22.86
N ALA A 20 -13.84 -14.03 22.16
CA ALA A 20 -12.47 -13.72 22.56
C ALA A 20 -12.18 -12.22 22.46
N LEU A 21 -12.64 -11.57 21.38
CA LEU A 21 -12.56 -10.11 21.19
C LEU A 21 -13.32 -9.35 22.28
N ALA A 22 -14.57 -9.73 22.56
CA ALA A 22 -15.34 -9.16 23.66
C ALA A 22 -14.67 -9.39 25.02
N GLY A 23 -13.99 -10.54 25.18
CA GLY A 23 -13.19 -10.85 26.36
C GLY A 23 -12.00 -9.92 26.59
N LEU A 24 -11.39 -9.37 25.52
CA LEU A 24 -10.26 -8.43 25.63
C LEU A 24 -10.67 -7.13 26.33
N PHE A 25 -11.90 -6.68 26.09
CA PHE A 25 -12.47 -5.45 26.66
C PHE A 25 -13.28 -5.71 27.93
N LYS A 26 -13.32 -6.96 28.40
CA LYS A 26 -14.12 -7.36 29.57
C LYS A 26 -13.49 -6.78 30.83
N GLY A 27 -14.17 -5.79 31.43
CA GLY A 27 -13.70 -5.05 32.61
C GLY A 27 -13.30 -3.60 32.33
N GLU A 28 -13.43 -3.14 31.08
CA GLU A 28 -13.39 -1.71 30.77
C GLU A 28 -14.76 -1.10 31.10
N ASP A 29 -14.76 0.11 31.68
CA ASP A 29 -16.01 0.75 32.12
C ASP A 29 -16.73 1.44 30.95
N ASP A 30 -18.04 1.70 31.07
CA ASP A 30 -18.89 2.28 30.01
C ASP A 30 -18.43 3.67 29.52
N SER A 31 -17.61 4.38 30.30
CA SER A 31 -16.94 5.63 29.93
C SER A 31 -15.65 5.45 29.14
N THR A 32 -15.24 4.21 28.86
CA THR A 32 -14.03 3.91 28.09
C THR A 32 -14.30 4.19 26.61
N ALA A 33 -13.75 5.30 26.15
CA ALA A 33 -13.80 5.73 24.77
C ALA A 33 -12.71 5.06 23.92
N TYR A 34 -13.11 4.53 22.77
CA TYR A 34 -12.20 3.97 21.77
C TYR A 34 -12.17 4.87 20.56
N TYR A 35 -10.98 5.03 20.00
CA TYR A 35 -10.77 5.73 18.76
C TYR A 35 -10.79 4.72 17.63
N VAL A 36 -11.86 4.74 16.83
CA VAL A 36 -11.94 3.90 15.65
C VAL A 36 -11.66 4.74 14.41
N ARG A 37 -10.77 4.25 13.55
CA ARG A 37 -10.67 4.75 12.18
C ARG A 37 -11.88 4.24 11.43
N GLU A 38 -12.81 5.13 11.09
CA GLU A 38 -13.87 4.79 10.16
C GLU A 38 -13.23 4.42 8.82
N TYR A 39 -13.61 3.26 8.27
CA TYR A 39 -13.26 2.94 6.89
C TYR A 39 -13.84 4.01 5.99
N ALA A 40 -13.02 4.50 5.06
CA ALA A 40 -13.46 5.45 4.05
C ALA A 40 -14.65 4.86 3.27
N THR A 41 -15.82 5.45 3.44
CA THR A 41 -16.95 5.14 2.56
C THR A 41 -16.69 5.80 1.21
N LEU A 42 -16.55 4.94 0.20
CA LEU A 42 -16.53 5.32 -1.19
C LEU A 42 -17.97 5.63 -1.61
N ASP A 43 -18.18 6.74 -2.33
CA ASP A 43 -19.46 6.99 -2.97
C ASP A 43 -19.69 6.04 -4.18
N GLU A 44 -20.85 6.13 -4.81
CA GLU A 44 -21.22 5.34 -6.00
C GLU A 44 -20.25 5.52 -7.19
N LEU A 45 -19.37 6.52 -7.13
CA LEU A 45 -18.34 6.84 -8.11
C LEU A 45 -16.92 6.52 -7.61
N PHE A 46 -16.80 5.77 -6.51
CA PHE A 46 -15.53 5.43 -5.86
C PHE A 46 -14.71 6.64 -5.38
N LYS A 47 -15.36 7.76 -5.07
CA LYS A 47 -14.71 8.93 -4.43
C LYS A 47 -14.87 8.87 -2.92
N LEU A 48 -13.81 9.25 -2.19
CA LEU A 48 -13.81 9.31 -0.73
C LEU A 48 -14.80 10.38 -0.25
N LYS A 49 -15.89 9.98 0.42
CA LYS A 49 -17.00 10.91 0.72
C LYS A 49 -16.82 11.72 2.02
N LYS A 50 -15.98 11.26 2.95
CA LYS A 50 -15.54 12.01 4.15
C LYS A 50 -14.48 11.21 4.89
N GLN A 51 -13.44 11.88 5.39
CA GLN A 51 -12.44 11.29 6.29
C GLN A 51 -12.73 11.79 7.71
N ARG A 52 -13.40 10.98 8.53
CA ARG A 52 -13.45 11.20 9.98
C ARG A 52 -12.27 10.42 10.58
N ASN A 53 -11.24 11.13 11.03
CA ASN A 53 -9.98 10.50 11.47
C ASN A 53 -10.08 9.79 12.83
N ALA A 54 -11.14 10.07 13.59
CA ALA A 54 -11.39 9.48 14.89
C ALA A 54 -12.84 9.78 15.29
N ILE A 55 -13.60 8.75 15.66
CA ILE A 55 -14.86 8.90 16.40
C ILE A 55 -14.61 8.31 17.78
N GLU A 56 -14.97 9.07 18.81
CA GLU A 56 -15.07 8.60 20.18
C GLU A 56 -16.31 7.70 20.27
N THR A 57 -16.12 6.41 20.52
CA THR A 57 -17.23 5.45 20.60
C THR A 57 -17.07 4.54 21.81
N GLU A 58 -18.19 4.17 22.39
CA GLU A 58 -18.30 3.13 23.41
C GLU A 58 -18.35 1.75 22.72
N VAL A 59 -17.73 0.70 23.32
CA VAL A 59 -17.65 -0.66 22.74
C VAL A 59 -19.01 -1.24 22.42
N HIS A 60 -20.01 -0.93 23.24
CA HIS A 60 -21.36 -1.49 23.14
C HIS A 60 -22.11 -1.02 21.89
N ASN A 61 -21.65 0.05 21.24
CA ASN A 61 -22.20 0.55 19.99
C ASN A 61 -21.46 0.02 18.74
N PHE A 62 -20.45 -0.84 18.94
CA PHE A 62 -19.64 -1.41 17.86
C PHE A 62 -20.26 -2.70 17.31
N SER A 63 -21.33 -2.56 16.55
CA SER A 63 -21.84 -3.64 15.72
C SER A 63 -21.15 -3.60 14.36
N ILE A 64 -20.09 -4.39 14.21
CA ILE A 64 -19.25 -4.48 12.99
C ILE A 64 -20.06 -5.01 11.78
N LEU A 65 -21.24 -5.58 12.00
CA LEU A 65 -22.04 -6.28 10.99
C LEU A 65 -23.53 -5.90 10.93
N SER A 66 -24.02 -4.94 11.72
CA SER A 66 -25.41 -4.48 11.53
C SER A 66 -25.46 -3.41 10.45
N GLU A 67 -26.10 -3.73 9.33
CA GLU A 67 -26.53 -2.79 8.27
C GLU A 67 -27.65 -1.84 8.75
N GLU A 68 -27.67 -1.45 10.02
CA GLU A 68 -28.65 -0.50 10.52
C GLU A 68 -28.11 0.93 10.35
N GLU A 69 -28.81 1.70 9.51
CA GLU A 69 -28.54 3.11 9.23
C GLU A 69 -28.45 3.92 10.52
N ARG A 70 -27.25 4.41 10.85
CA ARG A 70 -27.04 5.25 12.03
C ARG A 70 -27.57 6.67 11.78
N PRO A 71 -28.32 7.28 12.72
CA PRO A 71 -28.75 8.67 12.60
C PRO A 71 -27.54 9.63 12.60
N LEU A 72 -27.61 10.68 11.78
CA LEU A 72 -26.64 11.76 11.72
C LEU A 72 -26.66 12.57 13.03
N ASP A 73 -25.75 12.27 13.96
CA ASP A 73 -25.54 13.10 15.16
C ASP A 73 -24.71 14.36 14.81
N HIS A 74 -25.28 15.53 15.12
CA HIS A 74 -24.75 16.87 14.86
C HIS A 74 -24.05 17.45 16.09
N ARG A 75 -23.12 16.71 16.72
CA ARG A 75 -22.30 17.26 17.81
C ARG A 75 -20.99 17.84 17.30
N GLU A 76 -20.68 19.06 17.77
CA GLU A 76 -19.44 19.78 17.49
C GLU A 76 -18.21 19.01 17.99
N PRO A 77 -17.06 19.11 17.28
CA PRO A 77 -15.85 18.40 17.64
C PRO A 77 -15.22 19.00 18.91
N LYS A 78 -15.27 18.26 20.01
CA LYS A 78 -14.51 18.60 21.22
C LYS A 78 -13.03 18.32 21.00
N ARG A 79 -12.21 19.23 21.54
CA ARG A 79 -10.73 19.22 21.49
C ARG A 79 -10.18 17.95 22.13
N ILE A 80 -9.47 17.14 21.36
CA ILE A 80 -8.91 15.84 21.77
C ILE A 80 -7.68 16.08 22.64
N GLU A 81 -7.77 15.78 23.94
CA GLU A 81 -6.59 15.55 24.79
C GLU A 81 -6.06 14.13 24.53
N SER A 82 -4.80 14.03 24.12
CA SER A 82 -4.11 12.77 23.85
C SER A 82 -3.91 11.95 25.12
N ARG A 83 -4.88 11.11 25.48
CA ARG A 83 -4.66 10.05 26.47
C ARG A 83 -3.79 8.94 25.85
N LEU A 84 -2.57 8.81 26.34
CA LEU A 84 -1.65 7.71 26.03
C LEU A 84 -2.37 6.35 26.17
N ARG A 85 -2.24 5.49 25.16
CA ARG A 85 -2.70 4.08 25.21
C ARG A 85 -2.06 3.36 26.40
N ARG A 86 -2.87 2.69 27.23
CA ARG A 86 -2.40 1.92 28.39
C ARG A 86 -1.53 0.72 27.95
N PRO A 87 -0.35 0.50 28.54
CA PRO A 87 0.53 -0.67 28.29
C PRO A 87 -0.18 -2.03 28.42
N GLU A 88 -1.20 -2.11 29.26
CA GLU A 88 -1.93 -3.34 29.61
C GLU A 88 -2.60 -4.04 28.42
N ALA A 89 -3.11 -3.28 27.44
CA ALA A 89 -3.76 -3.87 26.27
C ALA A 89 -2.77 -4.59 25.34
N PHE A 90 -1.56 -4.04 25.21
CA PHE A 90 -0.49 -4.65 24.42
C PHE A 90 0.00 -5.94 25.05
N GLU A 91 0.21 -5.94 26.37
CA GLU A 91 0.66 -7.13 27.11
C GLU A 91 -0.35 -8.29 26.99
N LYS A 92 -1.65 -7.99 27.11
CA LYS A 92 -2.72 -8.99 26.91
C LYS A 92 -2.71 -9.58 25.50
N VAL A 93 -2.53 -8.74 24.47
CA VAL A 93 -2.47 -9.21 23.08
C VAL A 93 -1.21 -10.05 22.86
N GLN A 94 -0.07 -9.62 23.38
CA GLN A 94 1.18 -10.37 23.30
C GLN A 94 1.04 -11.75 23.97
N GLU A 95 0.45 -11.82 25.16
CA GLU A 95 0.20 -13.07 25.87
C GLU A 95 -0.71 -14.01 25.05
N LYS A 96 -1.82 -13.51 24.49
CA LYS A 96 -2.73 -14.31 23.65
C LYS A 96 -2.07 -14.83 22.37
N VAL A 97 -1.21 -14.03 21.75
CA VAL A 97 -0.47 -14.40 20.54
C VAL A 97 0.61 -15.44 20.86
N SER A 98 1.32 -15.30 21.98
CA SER A 98 2.43 -16.19 22.36
C SER A 98 1.99 -17.48 23.05
N SER A 99 0.84 -17.51 23.73
CA SER A 99 0.37 -18.65 24.54
C SER A 99 -0.14 -19.86 23.73
N GLY A 100 -0.28 -19.74 22.41
CA GLY A 100 -0.87 -20.78 21.57
C GLY A 100 -2.38 -20.96 21.76
N GLU A 101 -3.03 -20.14 22.59
CA GLU A 101 -4.46 -20.21 22.88
C GLU A 101 -5.31 -20.07 21.61
N LEU A 102 -4.85 -19.31 20.62
CA LEU A 102 -5.53 -19.12 19.33
C LEU A 102 -5.64 -20.41 18.51
N GLN A 103 -4.80 -21.42 18.78
CA GLN A 103 -4.82 -22.69 18.05
C GLN A 103 -6.11 -23.48 18.29
N LYS A 104 -6.78 -23.29 19.45
CA LYS A 104 -8.09 -23.92 19.71
C LYS A 104 -9.19 -23.41 18.77
N TYR A 105 -8.96 -22.28 18.11
CA TYR A 105 -9.84 -21.71 17.08
C TYR A 105 -9.32 -21.93 15.65
N GLY A 106 -8.30 -22.78 15.48
CA GLY A 106 -7.66 -23.03 14.18
C GLY A 106 -6.71 -21.92 13.71
N ALA A 107 -6.42 -20.92 14.56
CA ALA A 107 -5.50 -19.83 14.25
C ALA A 107 -4.09 -20.14 14.77
N TYR A 108 -3.15 -20.36 13.85
CA TYR A 108 -1.75 -20.65 14.16
C TYR A 108 -0.88 -19.42 13.90
N VAL A 109 -0.07 -19.05 14.89
CA VAL A 109 0.88 -17.95 14.81
C VAL A 109 2.27 -18.50 14.49
N ASN A 110 2.94 -17.93 13.50
CA ASN A 110 4.35 -18.21 13.24
C ASN A 110 5.21 -17.21 14.02
N ASN A 111 5.74 -17.64 15.16
CA ASN A 111 6.53 -16.78 16.05
C ASN A 111 7.80 -16.24 15.37
N ASP A 112 8.40 -16.98 14.44
CA ASP A 112 9.59 -16.53 13.69
C ASP A 112 9.27 -15.34 12.76
N LYS A 113 7.99 -15.17 12.39
CA LYS A 113 7.50 -14.04 11.59
C LYS A 113 6.81 -12.96 12.42
N THR A 114 6.69 -13.16 13.73
CA THR A 114 6.09 -12.19 14.64
C THR A 114 7.15 -11.18 15.08
N VAL A 115 6.97 -9.92 14.73
CA VAL A 115 7.92 -8.86 15.07
C VAL A 115 7.35 -7.99 16.18
N LEU A 116 8.06 -7.93 17.31
CA LEU A 116 7.76 -7.02 18.42
C LEU A 116 8.50 -5.71 18.22
N ILE A 117 7.75 -4.66 17.89
CA ILE A 117 8.28 -3.32 17.67
C ILE A 117 8.38 -2.61 19.02
N ASN A 118 9.52 -1.96 19.29
CA ASN A 118 9.82 -1.27 20.56
C ASN A 118 9.86 -2.20 21.80
N GLY A 119 10.04 -3.51 21.60
CA GLY A 119 10.38 -4.44 22.68
C GLY A 119 11.79 -4.19 23.23
N LYS A 120 12.05 -4.58 24.48
CA LYS A 120 13.35 -4.39 25.16
C LYS A 120 14.55 -4.96 24.39
N GLU A 121 14.33 -5.90 23.48
CA GLU A 121 15.36 -6.58 22.67
C GLU A 121 15.31 -6.22 21.17
N SER A 122 14.37 -5.36 20.76
CA SER A 122 14.17 -5.03 19.34
C SER A 122 15.13 -3.96 18.85
N THR A 123 16.17 -4.36 18.13
CA THR A 123 17.01 -3.45 17.31
C THR A 123 16.41 -3.15 15.94
N GLN A 124 15.30 -3.81 15.58
CA GLN A 124 14.72 -3.75 14.24
C GLN A 124 13.73 -2.59 14.11
N SER A 125 14.13 -1.53 13.39
CA SER A 125 13.29 -0.38 13.07
C SER A 125 12.44 -0.56 11.79
N LYS A 126 12.33 -1.79 11.29
CA LYS A 126 11.68 -2.10 10.01
C LYS A 126 10.70 -3.26 10.14
N LEU A 127 9.44 -3.01 9.80
CA LEU A 127 8.36 -3.98 9.70
C LEU A 127 8.04 -4.25 8.24
N SER A 128 8.11 -5.51 7.80
CA SER A 128 7.59 -5.89 6.48
C SER A 128 6.16 -6.41 6.64
N PHE A 129 5.20 -5.76 5.96
CA PHE A 129 3.78 -6.10 6.02
C PHE A 129 3.14 -6.01 4.64
N VAL A 130 2.65 -7.13 4.12
CA VAL A 130 1.90 -7.22 2.84
C VAL A 130 2.63 -6.53 1.68
N GLY A 131 3.91 -6.86 1.48
CA GLY A 131 4.74 -6.26 0.41
C GLY A 131 5.07 -4.78 0.61
N LEU A 132 4.92 -4.27 1.82
CA LEU A 132 5.39 -2.96 2.25
C LEU A 132 6.46 -3.11 3.32
N ASP A 133 7.38 -2.16 3.32
CA ASP A 133 8.43 -2.00 4.31
C ASP A 133 8.16 -0.70 5.08
N ILE A 134 7.78 -0.83 6.35
CA ILE A 134 7.39 0.28 7.20
C ILE A 134 8.53 0.54 8.20
N ASN A 135 9.09 1.75 8.18
CA ASN A 135 9.99 2.17 9.24
C ASN A 135 9.18 2.44 10.50
N THR A 136 9.48 1.75 11.59
CA THR A 136 8.66 1.81 12.81
C THR A 136 8.96 3.04 13.68
N THR A 137 10.06 3.75 13.39
CA THR A 137 10.43 5.01 14.02
C THR A 137 9.91 6.21 13.23
N SER A 138 10.16 6.27 11.92
CA SER A 138 9.74 7.39 11.06
C SER A 138 8.34 7.22 10.48
N LEU A 139 7.76 6.02 10.56
CA LEU A 139 6.48 5.62 9.93
C LEU A 139 6.48 5.69 8.39
N GLU A 140 7.63 5.94 7.77
CA GLU A 140 7.79 5.95 6.32
C GLU A 140 7.49 4.58 5.73
N VAL A 141 6.78 4.59 4.60
CA VAL A 141 6.32 3.38 3.91
C VAL A 141 7.03 3.24 2.59
N LYS A 142 7.76 2.13 2.44
CA LYS A 142 8.44 1.75 1.21
C LYS A 142 7.78 0.54 0.58
N LYS A 143 7.86 0.45 -0.74
CA LYS A 143 7.46 -0.76 -1.45
C LYS A 143 8.55 -1.83 -1.29
N ASP A 144 8.20 -3.01 -0.78
CA ASP A 144 9.14 -4.12 -0.67
C ASP A 144 9.31 -4.78 -2.05
N SER A 145 10.37 -4.38 -2.77
CA SER A 145 10.68 -4.90 -4.10
C SER A 145 10.97 -6.41 -4.12
N SER A 146 11.36 -7.01 -2.99
CA SER A 146 11.74 -8.42 -2.91
C SER A 146 10.56 -9.37 -3.04
N GLN A 147 9.35 -8.89 -2.71
CA GLN A 147 8.12 -9.69 -2.77
C GLN A 147 7.42 -9.65 -4.13
N PHE A 148 7.87 -8.79 -5.04
CA PHE A 148 7.29 -8.73 -6.38
C PHE A 148 7.94 -9.79 -7.27
N GLY A 149 7.24 -10.91 -7.45
CA GLY A 149 7.55 -11.85 -8.52
C GLY A 149 7.52 -11.12 -9.87
N ARG A 150 8.51 -11.39 -10.73
CA ARG A 150 8.53 -10.82 -12.08
C ARG A 150 7.22 -11.16 -12.79
N PRO A 151 6.54 -10.17 -13.39
CA PRO A 151 5.43 -10.35 -14.32
C PRO A 151 5.72 -11.45 -15.37
N ALA A 152 5.40 -12.71 -15.10
CA ALA A 152 5.63 -13.83 -16.00
C ALA A 152 4.43 -13.97 -16.94
N PHE A 153 4.39 -13.16 -17.99
CA PHE A 153 3.27 -13.11 -18.91
C PHE A 153 3.71 -13.44 -20.33
N LYS A 154 2.91 -14.26 -21.00
CA LYS A 154 3.04 -14.53 -22.44
C LYS A 154 2.10 -13.60 -23.19
N PHE A 155 2.62 -12.50 -23.69
CA PHE A 155 1.87 -11.60 -24.57
C PHE A 155 2.09 -11.98 -26.04
N ARG A 156 1.13 -11.60 -26.89
CA ARG A 156 1.19 -11.80 -28.36
C ARG A 156 1.46 -10.51 -29.12
N SER A 157 1.41 -9.34 -28.46
CA SER A 157 1.71 -8.04 -29.06
C SER A 157 2.29 -7.05 -28.05
N PHE A 158 3.06 -6.08 -28.52
CA PHE A 158 3.58 -4.99 -27.69
C PHE A 158 2.43 -4.15 -27.13
N LYS A 159 1.35 -3.96 -27.90
CA LYS A 159 0.14 -3.27 -27.43
C LYS A 159 -0.45 -3.94 -26.19
N ALA A 160 -0.57 -5.27 -26.19
CA ALA A 160 -1.10 -6.02 -25.05
C ALA A 160 -0.16 -5.93 -23.84
N LEU A 161 1.15 -6.06 -24.05
CA LEU A 161 2.17 -5.89 -23.02
C LEU A 161 2.07 -4.49 -22.38
N PHE A 162 2.06 -3.42 -23.17
CA PHE A 162 2.02 -2.04 -22.65
C PHE A 162 0.72 -1.73 -21.90
N THR A 163 -0.42 -2.22 -22.39
CA THR A 163 -1.72 -2.05 -21.70
C THR A 163 -1.69 -2.72 -20.33
N HIS A 164 -1.19 -3.96 -20.28
CA HIS A 164 -1.06 -4.69 -19.02
C HIS A 164 -0.07 -4.02 -18.07
N LEU A 165 1.08 -3.58 -18.56
CA LEU A 165 2.10 -2.93 -17.74
C LEU A 165 1.63 -1.58 -17.19
N LYS A 166 0.82 -0.83 -17.94
CA LYS A 166 0.18 0.38 -17.43
C LYS A 166 -0.72 0.06 -16.24
N GLN A 167 -1.56 -0.95 -16.34
CA GLN A 167 -2.42 -1.38 -15.24
C GLN A 167 -1.61 -1.87 -14.04
N TYR A 168 -0.57 -2.67 -14.30
CA TYR A 168 0.36 -3.12 -13.27
C TYR A 168 1.01 -1.94 -12.54
N TYR A 169 1.51 -0.95 -13.28
CA TYR A 169 2.13 0.24 -12.71
C TYR A 169 1.16 1.01 -11.80
N CYS A 170 -0.03 1.32 -12.31
CA CYS A 170 -1.03 2.08 -11.57
C CYS A 170 -1.49 1.36 -10.29
N THR A 171 -1.59 0.03 -10.34
CA THR A 171 -2.01 -0.78 -9.18
C THR A 171 -0.93 -0.88 -8.11
N ASN A 172 0.35 -0.84 -8.52
CA ASN A 172 1.48 -1.01 -7.59
C ASN A 172 1.99 0.30 -6.99
N LEU A 173 1.75 1.43 -7.66
CA LEU A 173 2.03 2.75 -7.13
C LEU A 173 0.75 3.34 -6.55
N SER A 174 0.41 3.03 -5.30
CA SER A 174 -0.76 3.59 -4.61
C SER A 174 -0.53 5.05 -4.18
N ASP A 175 -1.60 5.81 -3.98
CA ASP A 175 -1.52 7.24 -3.63
C ASP A 175 -0.73 7.50 -2.34
N PHE A 176 -0.86 6.64 -1.31
CA PHE A 176 -0.10 6.77 -0.07
C PHE A 176 1.43 6.60 -0.23
N LEU A 177 1.90 6.04 -1.34
CA LEU A 177 3.34 5.95 -1.66
C LEU A 177 3.88 7.23 -2.31
N LEU A 178 2.98 8.13 -2.70
CA LEU A 178 3.26 9.45 -3.29
C LEU A 178 3.02 10.58 -2.28
N ASP A 179 2.48 10.28 -1.11
CA ASP A 179 2.09 11.24 -0.09
C ASP A 179 3.30 11.71 0.72
N SER A 180 3.68 12.97 0.50
CA SER A 180 4.77 13.67 1.19
C SER A 180 4.39 14.16 2.59
N SER A 181 3.11 14.08 2.99
CA SER A 181 2.71 14.31 4.38
C SER A 181 3.01 13.11 5.29
N SER A 182 3.04 11.91 4.70
CA SER A 182 3.32 10.65 5.38
C SER A 182 4.74 10.12 5.13
N ASN A 183 5.45 10.65 4.13
CA ASN A 183 6.78 10.18 3.72
C ASN A 183 7.69 11.36 3.38
N LEU A 184 8.99 11.20 3.57
CA LEU A 184 9.96 12.13 2.99
C LEU A 184 9.95 12.01 1.45
N LEU A 185 10.28 13.12 0.76
CA LEU A 185 10.35 13.15 -0.70
C LEU A 185 11.29 12.07 -1.25
N GLU A 186 12.41 11.81 -0.57
CA GLU A 186 13.35 10.74 -0.92
C GLU A 186 12.70 9.36 -0.89
N THR A 187 11.80 9.12 0.07
CA THR A 187 11.04 7.87 0.17
C THR A 187 10.02 7.76 -0.97
N VAL A 188 9.32 8.84 -1.30
CA VAL A 188 8.43 8.91 -2.48
C VAL A 188 9.19 8.59 -3.77
N ILE A 189 10.36 9.21 -3.97
CA ILE A 189 11.25 8.99 -5.10
C ILE A 189 11.68 7.52 -5.19
N VAL A 190 12.04 6.90 -4.06
CA VAL A 190 12.40 5.48 -4.01
C VAL A 190 11.22 4.59 -4.40
N ASN A 191 10.01 4.90 -3.94
CA ASN A 191 8.81 4.15 -4.29
C ASN A 191 8.52 4.20 -5.79
N VAL A 192 8.54 5.39 -6.39
CA VAL A 192 8.33 5.59 -7.83
C VAL A 192 9.40 4.86 -8.65
N ARG A 193 10.67 5.02 -8.28
CA ARG A 193 11.79 4.31 -8.91
C ARG A 193 11.60 2.80 -8.87
N THR A 194 11.20 2.27 -7.73
CA THR A 194 11.02 0.83 -7.52
C THR A 194 9.96 0.26 -8.45
N VAL A 195 8.78 0.89 -8.51
CA VAL A 195 7.68 0.42 -9.38
C VAL A 195 8.04 0.58 -10.87
N LEU A 196 8.70 1.68 -11.25
CA LEU A 196 9.20 1.87 -12.62
C LEU A 196 10.21 0.78 -13.02
N MET A 197 11.17 0.47 -12.16
CA MET A 197 12.16 -0.57 -12.42
C MET A 197 11.51 -1.93 -12.63
N LEU A 198 10.54 -2.31 -11.79
CA LEU A 198 9.79 -3.57 -11.96
C LEU A 198 9.06 -3.63 -13.32
N MET A 199 8.46 -2.52 -13.74
CA MET A 199 7.82 -2.41 -15.05
C MET A 199 8.84 -2.58 -16.18
N PHE A 200 10.00 -1.92 -16.12
CA PHE A 200 11.04 -2.06 -17.13
C PHE A 200 11.69 -3.44 -17.16
N GLU A 201 11.88 -4.08 -16.02
CA GLU A 201 12.34 -5.47 -15.95
C GLU A 201 11.38 -6.42 -16.67
N ALA A 202 10.07 -6.21 -16.51
CA ALA A 202 9.05 -6.98 -17.22
C ALA A 202 9.10 -6.74 -18.75
N ILE A 203 9.33 -5.49 -19.19
CA ILE A 203 9.55 -5.18 -20.60
C ILE A 203 10.79 -5.92 -21.10
N LYS A 204 11.93 -5.76 -20.43
CA LYS A 204 13.20 -6.39 -20.79
C LYS A 204 13.07 -7.90 -20.91
N ALA A 205 12.43 -8.54 -19.93
CA ALA A 205 12.21 -10.00 -19.93
C ALA A 205 11.34 -10.46 -21.12
N SER A 206 10.39 -9.64 -21.55
CA SER A 206 9.47 -9.96 -22.64
C SER A 206 9.96 -9.51 -24.01
N PHE A 207 10.92 -8.59 -24.08
CA PHE A 207 11.23 -7.86 -25.32
C PHE A 207 11.71 -8.76 -26.46
N VAL A 208 12.67 -9.64 -26.19
CA VAL A 208 13.28 -10.50 -27.22
C VAL A 208 12.27 -11.51 -27.77
N SER A 209 11.43 -12.10 -26.92
CA SER A 209 10.37 -13.00 -27.37
C SER A 209 9.28 -12.25 -28.14
N MET A 210 8.96 -11.02 -27.72
CA MET A 210 7.99 -10.18 -28.39
C MET A 210 8.43 -9.73 -29.78
N CYS A 211 9.70 -9.38 -29.98
CA CYS A 211 10.22 -9.02 -31.30
C CYS A 211 10.13 -10.15 -32.33
N LYS A 212 9.93 -11.41 -31.90
CA LYS A 212 9.67 -12.55 -32.81
C LYS A 212 8.20 -12.67 -33.23
N LEU A 213 7.29 -12.02 -32.49
CA LEU A 213 5.84 -12.14 -32.65
C LEU A 213 5.18 -10.87 -33.19
N ASP A 214 5.78 -9.70 -32.93
CA ASP A 214 5.22 -8.39 -33.25
C ASP A 214 6.33 -7.39 -33.61
N THR A 215 5.99 -6.34 -34.36
CA THR A 215 6.91 -5.27 -34.71
C THR A 215 6.98 -4.23 -33.59
N PHE A 216 8.19 -3.95 -33.12
CA PHE A 216 8.41 -2.86 -32.17
C PHE A 216 8.26 -1.51 -32.88
N HIS A 217 7.39 -0.65 -32.36
CA HIS A 217 7.21 0.71 -32.86
C HIS A 217 7.64 1.71 -31.80
N CYS A 218 8.76 2.40 -32.04
CA CYS A 218 9.37 3.37 -31.13
C CYS A 218 8.36 4.41 -30.61
N TYR A 219 7.63 5.07 -31.51
CA TYR A 219 6.61 6.06 -31.15
C TYR A 219 5.49 5.52 -30.24
N ARG A 220 5.05 4.26 -30.44
CA ARG A 220 4.04 3.65 -29.56
C ARG A 220 4.58 3.41 -28.15
N PHE A 221 5.86 3.08 -28.06
CA PHE A 221 6.54 2.90 -26.78
C PHE A 221 6.78 4.23 -26.08
N ILE A 222 7.19 5.27 -26.81
CA ILE A 222 7.27 6.65 -26.30
C ILE A 222 5.91 7.09 -25.75
N LYS A 223 4.82 6.92 -26.50
CA LYS A 223 3.47 7.25 -26.03
C LYS A 223 3.08 6.49 -24.76
N PHE A 224 3.48 5.23 -24.65
CA PHE A 224 3.29 4.44 -23.43
C PHE A 224 4.07 5.03 -22.25
N LEU A 225 5.36 5.34 -22.42
CA LEU A 225 6.18 5.94 -21.36
C LEU A 225 5.65 7.31 -20.93
N ASN A 226 5.28 8.17 -21.89
CA ASN A 226 4.69 9.47 -21.63
C ASN A 226 3.47 9.34 -20.71
N ASN A 227 2.58 8.41 -21.02
CA ASN A 227 1.39 8.17 -20.22
C ASN A 227 1.70 7.71 -18.79
N ILE A 228 2.73 6.88 -18.60
CA ILE A 228 3.18 6.48 -17.26
C ILE A 228 3.73 7.68 -16.49
N PHE A 229 4.53 8.53 -17.14
CA PHE A 229 5.15 9.68 -16.50
C PHE A 229 4.12 10.74 -16.13
N GLU A 230 3.22 11.09 -17.04
CA GLU A 230 2.07 11.99 -16.78
C GLU A 230 1.23 11.48 -15.61
N ILE A 231 0.82 10.20 -15.62
CA ILE A 231 0.03 9.62 -14.51
C ILE A 231 0.77 9.74 -13.18
N THR A 232 2.09 9.57 -13.17
CA THR A 232 2.89 9.63 -11.95
C THR A 232 2.92 11.06 -11.39
N LEU A 233 3.20 12.02 -12.26
CA LEU A 233 3.32 13.43 -11.93
C LEU A 233 1.96 14.04 -11.53
N ASP A 234 0.91 13.75 -12.29
CA ASP A 234 -0.46 14.20 -11.99
C ASP A 234 -0.95 13.65 -10.65
N ARG A 235 -0.68 12.37 -10.37
CA ARG A 235 -1.06 11.77 -9.09
C ARG A 235 -0.26 12.35 -7.94
N PHE A 236 1.03 12.63 -8.14
CA PHE A 236 1.85 13.28 -7.13
C PHE A 236 1.29 14.66 -6.76
N ILE A 237 0.98 15.52 -7.75
CA ILE A 237 0.33 16.81 -7.49
C ILE A 237 -1.01 16.62 -6.79
N LYS A 238 -1.84 15.71 -7.29
CA LYS A 238 -3.18 15.48 -6.75
C LYS A 238 -3.16 15.05 -5.29
N VAL A 239 -2.22 14.19 -4.91
CA VAL A 239 -2.10 13.68 -3.53
C VAL A 239 -1.55 14.76 -2.59
N ASN A 240 -0.58 15.55 -3.05
CA ASN A 240 0.12 16.51 -2.20
C ASN A 240 -0.49 17.93 -2.22
N GLY A 241 -1.34 18.24 -3.20
CA GLY A 241 -1.90 19.57 -3.39
C GLY A 241 -0.90 20.64 -3.83
N SER A 242 0.35 20.25 -4.16
CA SER A 242 1.42 21.15 -4.58
C SER A 242 2.30 20.49 -5.66
N SER A 243 3.06 21.31 -6.38
CA SER A 243 4.11 20.87 -7.32
C SER A 243 5.50 20.83 -6.67
N GLU A 244 5.59 21.00 -5.36
CA GLU A 244 6.87 20.95 -4.64
C GLU A 244 7.45 19.53 -4.65
N GLY A 245 8.72 19.37 -5.04
CA GLY A 245 9.36 18.06 -5.21
C GLY A 245 9.15 17.41 -6.60
N MET A 246 8.41 18.06 -7.48
CA MET A 246 8.07 17.53 -8.81
C MET A 246 9.28 17.49 -9.76
N GLU A 247 10.20 18.45 -9.65
CA GLU A 247 11.43 18.50 -10.45
C GLU A 247 12.34 17.32 -10.12
N GLU A 248 12.53 17.03 -8.84
CA GLU A 248 13.30 15.90 -8.33
C GLU A 248 12.66 14.56 -8.75
N LEU A 249 11.33 14.51 -8.72
CA LEU A 249 10.58 13.34 -9.16
C LEU A 249 10.76 13.11 -10.68
N LEU A 250 10.60 14.15 -11.50
CA LEU A 250 10.82 14.08 -12.95
C LEU A 250 12.28 13.69 -13.26
N ALA A 251 13.25 14.28 -12.57
CA ALA A 251 14.66 13.92 -12.71
C ALA A 251 14.90 12.43 -12.38
N CYS A 252 14.28 11.92 -11.32
CA CYS A 252 14.34 10.50 -10.99
C CYS A 252 13.71 9.63 -12.08
N ILE A 253 12.55 10.00 -12.62
CA ILE A 253 11.87 9.28 -13.70
C ILE A 253 12.80 9.20 -14.93
N LYS A 254 13.36 10.34 -15.37
CA LYS A 254 14.30 10.43 -16.50
C LYS A 254 15.49 9.49 -16.32
N VAL A 255 16.19 9.60 -15.18
CA VAL A 255 17.38 8.76 -14.89
C VAL A 255 17.02 7.27 -14.84
N THR A 256 15.90 6.93 -14.23
CA THR A 256 15.45 5.54 -14.10
C THR A 256 15.14 4.94 -15.46
N ALA A 257 14.36 5.66 -16.29
CA ALA A 257 13.99 5.22 -17.63
C ALA A 257 15.22 5.06 -18.53
N THR A 258 16.10 6.06 -18.59
CA THR A 258 17.32 6.02 -19.42
C THR A 258 18.20 4.83 -19.07
N ARG A 259 18.42 4.56 -17.77
CA ARG A 259 19.20 3.38 -17.32
C ARG A 259 18.52 2.07 -17.68
N ALA A 260 17.21 2.00 -17.48
CA ALA A 260 16.45 0.79 -17.71
C ALA A 260 16.38 0.40 -19.20
N LEU A 261 16.49 1.37 -20.12
CA LEU A 261 16.48 1.14 -21.56
C LEU A 261 17.80 0.55 -22.11
N ALA A 262 18.84 0.39 -21.30
CA ALA A 262 20.16 -0.08 -21.75
C ALA A 262 20.12 -1.37 -22.61
N PHE A 263 19.14 -2.25 -22.37
CA PHE A 263 18.95 -3.50 -23.13
C PHE A 263 18.48 -3.32 -24.59
N MET A 264 17.97 -2.15 -24.96
CA MET A 264 17.47 -1.86 -26.30
C MET A 264 18.60 -1.35 -27.21
N LYS A 265 18.64 -1.86 -28.45
CA LYS A 265 19.59 -1.43 -29.48
C LYS A 265 19.26 -0.03 -29.98
N ASP A 266 18.01 0.18 -30.40
CA ASP A 266 17.53 1.43 -31.01
C ASP A 266 16.88 2.35 -29.96
N LYS A 267 17.60 2.60 -28.85
CA LYS A 267 17.09 3.38 -27.72
C LYS A 267 17.31 4.90 -27.82
N GLN A 268 18.14 5.34 -28.76
CA GLN A 268 18.63 6.71 -28.80
C GLN A 268 17.51 7.74 -28.94
N GLU A 269 16.58 7.51 -29.88
CA GLU A 269 15.41 8.37 -30.09
C GLU A 269 14.53 8.48 -28.82
N ILE A 270 14.37 7.38 -28.08
CA ILE A 270 13.59 7.36 -26.84
C ILE A 270 14.31 8.17 -25.75
N ILE A 271 15.63 8.02 -25.64
CA ILE A 271 16.44 8.75 -24.67
C ILE A 271 16.41 10.25 -24.96
N GLU A 272 16.59 10.64 -26.23
CA GLU A 272 16.50 12.04 -26.64
C GLU A 272 15.14 12.65 -26.27
N TRP A 273 14.04 11.94 -26.57
CA TRP A 273 12.70 12.34 -26.13
C TRP A 273 12.55 12.44 -24.60
N ILE A 274 13.12 11.52 -23.82
CA ILE A 274 13.08 11.60 -22.34
C ILE A 274 13.72 12.90 -21.85
N TYR A 275 14.80 13.36 -22.49
CA TYR A 275 15.48 14.59 -22.12
C TYR A 275 14.74 15.86 -22.55
N THR A 276 13.80 15.79 -23.51
CA THR A 276 12.94 16.93 -23.87
C THR A 276 11.74 17.13 -22.93
N LEU A 277 11.50 16.22 -21.98
CA LEU A 277 10.40 16.36 -21.03
C LEU A 277 10.67 17.53 -20.08
N GLU A 278 9.73 18.46 -19.96
CA GLU A 278 9.76 19.60 -19.05
C GLU A 278 8.45 19.63 -18.25
N LEU A 279 8.45 20.32 -17.10
CA LEU A 279 7.27 20.47 -16.23
C LEU A 279 6.32 21.55 -16.75
#